data_AF-A0A356TFP1-F1
#
_entry.id   AF-A0A356TFP1-F1
#
_cell.length_a   1.000
_cell.length_b   1.000
_cell.length_c   1.000
_cell.angle_alpha   90.00
_cell.angle_beta   90.00
_cell.angle_gamma   90.00
#
_symmetry.space_group_name_H-M   'P 1'
#
loop_
_entity.id
_entity.type
_entity.pdbx_description
1 polymer ?
#
loop_
_entity_poly.entity_id
_entity_poly.type
_entity_poly.pdbx_seq_one_letter_code
_entity_poly.pdbx_strand_id
1 'polypeptide(L)'
;MRTGGAMRIQGSRGLLGASLVMAIGLTTSCGGNQAAAVASYAGPLRSRDIERGGQVFRTFCVPCHAGRVSPEGYRWSPAQMRRQIREGNRAMPAIRDEYLSDEDMESVLAFLTVIGAVDAPLPPVRPADEPIDDETAGHERASQAPPAPVEPAVVDGEQEAASPATPEEVPAAAEDLGDPQGPAGAEP
;
A
#
# COMPACT_ATOMS: atom_id res chain seq x y z
N MET A 1 36.34 30.64 83.83
CA MET A 1 35.31 30.93 84.84
C MET A 1 34.38 32.00 84.29
N ARG A 2 33.05 31.73 84.29
CA ARG A 2 31.89 32.67 84.25
C ARG A 2 31.86 33.69 83.10
N THR A 3 30.76 34.00 82.41
CA THR A 3 29.31 33.76 82.48
C THR A 3 28.81 34.36 81.15
N GLY A 4 27.91 33.75 80.39
CA GLY A 4 26.46 33.78 80.64
C GLY A 4 25.80 34.90 79.83
N GLY A 5 24.69 34.63 79.15
CA GLY A 5 23.84 35.67 78.57
C GLY A 5 23.12 35.27 77.29
N ALA A 6 22.02 34.55 77.42
CA ALA A 6 21.05 34.32 76.35
C ALA A 6 20.17 35.56 76.14
N MET A 7 19.73 35.83 74.91
CA MET A 7 18.48 36.54 74.66
C MET A 7 17.86 36.04 73.34
N ARG A 8 16.73 35.35 73.47
CA ARG A 8 15.80 35.01 72.38
C ARG A 8 14.97 36.25 72.04
N ILE A 9 14.48 36.35 70.80
CA ILE A 9 13.35 37.15 70.26
C ILE A 9 13.47 36.95 68.73
N GLN A 10 12.47 36.76 67.86
CA GLN A 10 11.02 36.66 67.91
C GLN A 10 10.57 36.60 66.43
N GLY A 11 9.58 35.78 66.09
CA GLY A 11 8.82 35.87 64.83
C GLY A 11 9.53 35.25 63.62
N SER A 12 8.85 34.68 62.63
CA SER A 12 7.46 34.86 62.23
C SER A 12 7.00 33.61 61.47
N ARG A 13 5.74 33.25 61.71
CA ARG A 13 5.02 32.19 61.02
C ARG A 13 4.83 32.60 59.56
N GLY A 14 5.53 31.94 58.64
CA GLY A 14 5.25 31.98 57.21
C GLY A 14 4.58 30.68 56.78
N LEU A 15 3.26 30.59 56.96
CA LEU A 15 2.43 29.75 56.08
C LEU A 15 2.36 30.48 54.73
N LEU A 16 2.77 29.84 53.64
CA LEU A 16 2.21 29.98 52.27
C LEU A 16 3.20 29.34 51.29
N GLY A 17 2.75 28.33 50.54
CA GLY A 17 3.50 27.87 49.37
C GLY A 17 3.43 26.40 48.97
N ALA A 18 2.42 25.63 49.39
CA ALA A 18 2.15 24.32 48.79
C ALA A 18 1.12 24.47 47.66
N SER A 19 1.50 25.11 46.56
CA SER A 19 0.80 24.95 45.28
C SER A 19 1.50 23.84 44.49
N LEU A 20 1.17 22.60 44.82
CA LEU A 20 1.45 21.46 43.96
C LEU A 20 0.45 21.54 42.79
N VAL A 21 0.83 22.27 41.74
CA VAL A 21 0.11 22.27 40.47
C VAL A 21 0.27 20.89 39.86
N MET A 22 -0.70 20.01 40.13
CA MET A 22 -0.86 18.73 39.44
C MET A 22 -1.39 19.02 38.04
N ALA A 23 -0.51 19.51 37.16
CA ALA A 23 -0.76 19.60 35.74
C ALA A 23 -0.81 18.17 35.18
N ILE A 24 -2.00 17.57 35.23
CA ILE A 24 -2.31 16.35 34.48
C ILE A 24 -2.28 16.75 33.01
N GLY A 25 -1.11 16.59 32.40
CA GLY A 25 -0.91 16.77 30.98
C GLY A 25 -1.84 15.82 30.24
N LEU A 26 -2.81 16.38 29.51
CA LEU A 26 -3.46 15.67 28.42
C LEU A 26 -2.40 15.47 27.34
N THR A 27 -1.61 14.41 27.49
CA THR A 27 -0.69 13.95 26.46
C THR A 27 -1.52 13.43 25.30
N THR A 28 -1.44 14.19 24.21
CA THR A 28 -1.85 13.87 22.84
C THR A 28 -1.73 12.38 22.50
N SER A 29 -2.86 11.67 22.58
CA SER A 29 -3.02 10.28 22.14
C SER A 29 -3.30 10.24 20.63
N CYS A 30 -2.28 10.50 19.82
CA CYS A 30 -2.32 10.24 18.36
C CYS A 30 -1.42 9.05 17.95
N GLY A 31 -0.66 8.47 18.89
CA GLY A 31 0.25 7.34 18.61
C GLY A 31 -0.39 5.95 18.73
N GLY A 32 -1.37 5.78 19.63
CA GLY A 32 -1.93 4.44 19.95
C GLY A 32 -2.67 3.80 18.78
N ASN A 33 -3.43 4.59 18.01
CA ASN A 33 -4.25 4.07 16.91
C ASN A 33 -3.40 3.62 15.71
N GLN A 34 -2.28 4.29 15.41
CA GLN A 34 -1.40 3.87 14.31
C GLN A 34 -0.61 2.60 14.65
N ALA A 35 -0.12 2.46 15.88
CA ALA A 35 0.59 1.25 16.30
C ALA A 35 -0.32 0.02 16.28
N ALA A 36 -1.56 0.17 16.77
CA ALA A 36 -2.58 -0.89 16.71
C ALA A 36 -2.99 -1.23 15.26
N ALA A 37 -3.14 -0.22 14.39
CA ALA A 37 -3.48 -0.45 12.98
C ALA A 37 -2.36 -1.15 12.18
N VAL A 38 -1.08 -0.94 12.53
CA VAL A 38 0.01 -1.73 11.91
C VAL A 38 0.05 -3.15 12.49
N ALA A 39 -0.30 -3.32 13.77
CA ALA A 39 -0.32 -4.63 14.40
C ALA A 39 -1.33 -5.60 13.76
N SER A 40 -2.44 -5.12 13.19
CA SER A 40 -3.40 -5.98 12.48
C SER A 40 -2.86 -6.54 11.16
N TYR A 41 -1.85 -5.91 10.55
CA TYR A 41 -1.17 -6.41 9.34
C TYR A 41 0.14 -7.13 9.63
N ALA A 42 0.46 -7.32 10.91
CA ALA A 42 1.69 -7.99 11.32
C ALA A 42 1.75 -9.44 10.83
N GLY A 43 2.97 -9.96 10.75
CA GLY A 43 3.23 -11.34 10.40
C GLY A 43 4.10 -11.48 9.14
N PRO A 44 4.70 -12.67 8.96
CA PRO A 44 5.55 -12.96 7.83
C PRO A 44 4.77 -12.89 6.52
N LEU A 45 5.51 -12.80 5.41
CA LEU A 45 4.95 -12.90 4.07
C LEU A 45 4.39 -14.31 3.87
N ARG A 46 3.21 -14.45 3.25
CA ARG A 46 2.50 -15.75 3.19
C ARG A 46 2.58 -16.44 1.82
N SER A 47 2.82 -15.70 0.74
CA SER A 47 2.93 -16.23 -0.62
C SER A 47 4.38 -16.31 -1.10
N ARG A 48 4.64 -17.19 -2.05
CA ARG A 48 5.89 -17.21 -2.81
C ARG A 48 5.67 -17.08 -4.32
N ASP A 49 4.43 -16.82 -4.70
CA ASP A 49 4.02 -16.78 -6.11
C ASP A 49 4.39 -15.41 -6.70
N ILE A 50 5.63 -15.31 -7.14
CA ILE A 50 6.20 -14.10 -7.75
C ILE A 50 5.51 -13.82 -9.10
N GLU A 51 5.14 -14.86 -9.84
CA GLU A 51 4.54 -14.72 -11.16
C GLU A 51 3.12 -14.15 -11.05
N ARG A 52 2.28 -14.73 -10.20
CA ARG A 52 0.97 -14.18 -9.86
C ARG A 52 1.10 -12.75 -9.32
N GLY A 53 2.05 -12.54 -8.41
CA GLY A 53 2.35 -11.21 -7.87
C GLY A 53 2.65 -10.16 -8.93
N GLY A 54 3.47 -10.51 -9.92
CA GLY A 54 3.79 -9.64 -11.05
C GLY A 54 2.58 -9.35 -11.94
N GLN A 55 1.70 -10.33 -12.16
CA GLN A 55 0.46 -10.13 -12.90
C GLN A 55 -0.47 -9.15 -12.18
N VAL A 56 -0.71 -9.37 -10.89
CA VAL A 56 -1.56 -8.51 -10.06
C VAL A 56 -0.97 -7.10 -9.96
N PHE A 57 0.35 -6.96 -9.79
CA PHE A 57 1.03 -5.66 -9.79
C PHE A 57 0.81 -4.89 -11.09
N ARG A 58 0.91 -5.55 -12.25
CA ARG A 58 0.64 -4.94 -13.55
C ARG A 58 -0.81 -4.46 -13.70
N THR A 59 -1.76 -5.20 -13.15
CA THR A 59 -3.18 -4.85 -13.23
C THR A 59 -3.55 -3.68 -12.32
N PHE A 60 -3.11 -3.71 -11.05
CA PHE A 60 -3.61 -2.79 -10.03
C PHE A 60 -2.66 -1.66 -9.66
N CYS A 61 -1.34 -1.84 -9.79
CA CYS A 61 -0.35 -0.88 -9.30
C CYS A 61 0.26 -0.06 -10.44
N VAL A 62 0.62 -0.71 -11.55
CA VAL A 62 1.26 -0.06 -12.70
C VAL A 62 0.49 1.16 -13.26
N PRO A 63 -0.86 1.18 -13.35
CA PRO A 63 -1.58 2.36 -13.85
C PRO A 63 -1.24 3.68 -13.14
N CYS A 64 -0.85 3.60 -11.86
CA CYS A 64 -0.43 4.76 -11.07
C CYS A 64 1.10 4.88 -10.96
N HIS A 65 1.82 3.77 -10.89
CA HIS A 65 3.26 3.75 -10.61
C HIS A 65 4.16 3.92 -11.86
N ALA A 66 3.70 3.51 -13.04
CA ALA A 66 4.51 3.55 -14.26
C ALA A 66 4.98 4.96 -14.62
N GLY A 67 6.30 5.19 -14.61
CA GLY A 67 6.92 6.46 -15.01
C GLY A 67 6.64 7.65 -14.08
N ARG A 68 5.99 7.43 -12.93
CA ARG A 68 5.63 8.50 -11.98
C ARG A 68 6.29 8.32 -10.62
N VAL A 69 6.05 7.16 -10.00
CA VAL A 69 6.52 6.85 -8.64
C VAL A 69 6.92 5.39 -8.56
N SER A 70 8.20 5.09 -8.33
CA SER A 70 8.67 3.71 -8.19
C SER A 70 8.61 3.26 -6.72
N PRO A 71 8.04 2.08 -6.42
CA PRO A 71 8.11 1.50 -5.09
C PRO A 71 9.48 0.86 -4.78
N GLU A 72 10.35 0.71 -5.78
CA GLU A 72 11.69 0.15 -5.60
C GLU A 72 12.49 0.96 -4.56
N GLY A 73 13.20 0.25 -3.68
CA GLY A 73 14.04 0.85 -2.65
C GLY A 73 13.29 1.31 -1.39
N TYR A 74 11.96 1.14 -1.30
CA TYR A 74 11.21 1.48 -0.08
C TYR A 74 11.66 0.65 1.13
N ARG A 75 12.05 -0.62 0.92
CA ARG A 75 12.51 -1.54 1.97
C ARG A 75 11.56 -1.62 3.16
N TRP A 76 10.25 -1.53 2.90
CA TRP A 76 9.24 -1.59 3.96
C TRP A 76 9.03 -3.01 4.45
N SER A 77 8.62 -3.16 5.71
CA SER A 77 8.14 -4.43 6.23
C SER A 77 6.85 -4.88 5.50
N PRO A 78 6.53 -6.18 5.48
CA PRO A 78 5.26 -6.67 4.95
C PRO A 78 4.04 -5.98 5.56
N ALA A 79 4.05 -5.75 6.87
CA ALA A 79 2.94 -5.10 7.57
C ALA A 79 2.72 -3.66 7.08
N GLN A 80 3.80 -2.89 6.90
CA GLN A 80 3.74 -1.53 6.36
C GLN A 80 3.21 -1.53 4.92
N MET A 81 3.67 -2.47 4.08
CA MET A 81 3.23 -2.56 2.69
C MET A 81 1.75 -2.97 2.57
N ARG A 82 1.32 -4.02 3.30
CA ARG A 82 -0.10 -4.43 3.37
C ARG A 82 -0.97 -3.25 3.77
N ARG A 83 -0.56 -2.54 4.83
CA ARG A 83 -1.29 -1.37 5.30
C ARG A 83 -1.34 -0.28 4.24
N GLN A 84 -0.23 0.07 3.59
CA GLN A 84 -0.23 1.10 2.55
C GLN A 84 -1.16 0.74 1.39
N ILE A 85 -1.19 -0.53 0.96
CA ILE A 85 -2.07 -0.97 -0.12
C ILE A 85 -3.53 -0.97 0.35
N ARG A 86 -3.82 -1.52 1.54
CA ARG A 86 -5.18 -1.65 2.09
C ARG A 86 -5.78 -0.31 2.47
N GLU A 87 -5.02 0.56 3.11
CA GLU A 87 -5.52 1.81 3.66
C GLU A 87 -5.32 3.00 2.73
N GLY A 88 -4.34 2.91 1.82
CA GLY A 88 -3.94 4.03 1.00
C GLY A 88 -3.34 5.19 1.80
N ASN A 89 -3.14 6.31 1.13
CA ASN A 89 -2.85 7.61 1.71
C ASN A 89 -3.41 8.70 0.77
N ARG A 90 -3.01 9.97 0.94
CA ARG A 90 -3.51 11.06 0.08
C ARG A 90 -3.08 10.95 -1.39
N ALA A 91 -1.98 10.27 -1.68
CA ALA A 91 -1.41 10.12 -3.02
C ALA A 91 -1.67 8.73 -3.63
N MET A 92 -2.03 7.74 -2.82
CA MET A 92 -2.32 6.37 -3.25
C MET A 92 -3.69 5.97 -2.72
N PRO A 93 -4.71 5.80 -3.58
CA PRO A 93 -6.01 5.32 -3.14
C PRO A 93 -5.89 3.91 -2.56
N ALA A 94 -6.78 3.60 -1.63
CA ALA A 94 -6.83 2.30 -1.00
C ALA A 94 -7.34 1.21 -1.94
N ILE A 95 -6.73 0.02 -1.87
CA ILE A 95 -7.16 -1.17 -2.62
C ILE A 95 -7.72 -2.18 -1.61
N ARG A 96 -9.05 -2.21 -1.53
CA ARG A 96 -9.79 -3.04 -0.58
C ARG A 96 -9.87 -4.49 -1.04
N ASP A 97 -10.29 -5.36 -0.12
CA ASP A 97 -10.35 -6.81 -0.30
C ASP A 97 -11.31 -7.22 -1.42
N GLU A 98 -12.31 -6.40 -1.73
CA GLU A 98 -13.22 -6.62 -2.86
C GLU A 98 -12.53 -6.52 -4.22
N TYR A 99 -11.41 -5.79 -4.31
CA TYR A 99 -10.65 -5.59 -5.54
C TYR A 99 -9.34 -6.38 -5.57
N LEU A 100 -8.74 -6.61 -4.40
CA LEU A 100 -7.48 -7.32 -4.24
C LEU A 100 -7.65 -8.29 -3.08
N SER A 101 -7.86 -9.57 -3.36
CA SER A 101 -8.00 -10.59 -2.31
C SER A 101 -6.77 -10.65 -1.40
N ASP A 102 -6.90 -11.21 -0.21
CA ASP A 102 -5.75 -11.39 0.69
C ASP A 102 -4.68 -12.31 0.08
N GLU A 103 -5.06 -13.29 -0.73
CA GLU A 103 -4.10 -14.16 -1.43
C GLU A 103 -3.33 -13.41 -2.51
N ASP A 104 -4.02 -12.60 -3.31
CA ASP A 104 -3.39 -11.77 -4.34
C ASP A 104 -2.53 -10.66 -3.73
N MET A 105 -2.94 -10.11 -2.58
CA MET A 105 -2.13 -9.19 -1.79
C MET A 105 -0.79 -9.83 -1.42
N GLU A 106 -0.80 -11.04 -0.86
CA GLU A 106 0.44 -11.72 -0.45
C GLU A 106 1.31 -12.06 -1.65
N SER A 107 0.71 -12.42 -2.79
CA SER A 107 1.43 -12.68 -4.03
C SER A 107 2.08 -11.39 -4.57
N VAL A 108 1.37 -10.25 -4.54
CA VAL A 108 1.96 -8.94 -4.84
C VAL A 108 3.13 -8.63 -3.93
N LEU A 109 3.00 -8.88 -2.62
CA LEU A 109 4.10 -8.67 -1.69
C LEU A 109 5.31 -9.56 -2.01
N ALA A 110 5.10 -10.79 -2.48
CA ALA A 110 6.19 -11.67 -2.94
C ALA A 110 6.93 -11.04 -4.13
N PHE A 111 6.20 -10.52 -5.11
CA PHE A 111 6.81 -9.79 -6.23
C PHE A 111 7.52 -8.49 -5.79
N LEU A 112 6.90 -7.71 -4.90
CA LEU A 112 7.47 -6.48 -4.34
C LEU A 112 8.77 -6.73 -3.55
N THR A 113 8.94 -7.93 -3.00
CA THR A 113 10.19 -8.36 -2.36
C THR A 113 11.30 -8.52 -3.39
N VAL A 114 11.01 -9.12 -4.55
CA VAL A 114 11.98 -9.33 -5.63
C VAL A 114 12.50 -8.01 -6.20
N ILE A 115 11.62 -7.01 -6.35
CA ILE A 115 12.01 -5.67 -6.83
C ILE A 115 12.51 -4.75 -5.71
N GLY A 116 12.77 -5.27 -4.50
CA GLY A 116 13.37 -4.51 -3.40
C GLY A 116 12.47 -3.47 -2.72
N ALA A 117 11.16 -3.49 -2.97
CA ALA A 117 10.19 -2.61 -2.30
C ALA A 117 9.83 -3.11 -0.90
N VAL A 118 9.81 -4.43 -0.69
CA VAL A 118 9.52 -5.08 0.60
C VAL A 118 10.76 -5.80 1.12
N ASP A 119 11.06 -5.62 2.41
CA ASP A 119 12.15 -6.29 3.11
C ASP A 119 11.61 -7.44 3.97
N ALA A 120 11.50 -8.61 3.35
CA ALA A 120 11.13 -9.84 4.04
C ALA A 120 11.68 -11.06 3.30
N PRO A 121 12.01 -12.15 4.01
CA PRO A 121 12.27 -13.41 3.35
C PRO A 121 10.98 -13.94 2.72
N LEU A 122 11.10 -14.50 1.51
CA LEU A 122 10.03 -15.31 0.94
C LEU A 122 9.85 -16.59 1.79
N PRO A 123 8.62 -17.12 1.92
CA PRO A 123 8.38 -18.42 2.54
C PRO A 123 9.30 -19.51 1.96
N PRO A 124 9.66 -20.59 2.67
CA PRO A 124 10.49 -21.69 2.14
C PRO A 124 9.72 -22.54 1.13
N VAL A 125 10.38 -23.07 0.09
CA VAL A 125 9.72 -23.91 -0.94
C VAL A 125 9.10 -25.08 -0.21
N ARG A 126 7.77 -25.15 -0.20
CA ARG A 126 7.13 -26.38 0.26
C ARG A 126 7.47 -27.41 -0.80
N PRO A 127 8.00 -28.59 -0.42
CA PRO A 127 8.05 -29.69 -1.36
C PRO A 127 6.64 -29.83 -1.93
N ALA A 128 6.51 -29.74 -3.26
CA ALA A 128 5.31 -30.21 -3.91
C ALA A 128 5.10 -31.63 -3.39
N ASP A 129 3.88 -31.94 -2.99
CA ASP A 129 3.49 -33.19 -2.33
C ASP A 129 4.39 -34.35 -2.78
N GLU A 130 4.98 -35.06 -1.80
CA GLU A 130 5.62 -36.34 -2.05
C GLU A 130 4.73 -37.16 -3.00
N PRO A 131 5.32 -37.86 -3.99
CA PRO A 131 4.54 -38.53 -5.02
C PRO A 131 3.47 -39.38 -4.34
N ILE A 132 2.20 -39.09 -4.65
CA ILE A 132 1.08 -39.94 -4.26
C ILE A 132 1.40 -41.31 -4.84
N ASP A 133 1.76 -42.23 -3.97
CA ASP A 133 1.92 -43.64 -4.24
C ASP A 133 0.57 -44.19 -4.70
N ASP A 134 0.48 -44.36 -6.02
CA ASP A 134 -0.59 -44.99 -6.77
C ASP A 134 -0.71 -46.48 -6.39
N GLU A 135 -1.26 -46.76 -5.20
CA GLU A 135 -1.68 -48.13 -4.85
C GLU A 135 -3.02 -48.23 -4.10
N THR A 136 -3.62 -47.12 -3.65
CA THR A 136 -4.91 -47.20 -2.90
C THR A 136 -6.07 -46.36 -3.47
N ALA A 137 -5.89 -45.60 -4.55
CA ALA A 137 -6.98 -44.82 -5.16
C ALA A 137 -7.83 -45.63 -6.16
N GLY A 138 -8.09 -46.89 -5.83
CA GLY A 138 -8.94 -47.80 -6.61
C GLY A 138 -10.26 -48.09 -5.90
N HIS A 139 -11.07 -47.10 -5.49
CA HIS A 139 -12.48 -47.40 -5.20
C HIS A 139 -13.54 -46.28 -5.24
N GLU A 140 -13.23 -44.99 -5.41
CA GLU A 140 -14.31 -43.97 -5.34
C GLU A 140 -14.29 -42.94 -6.46
N ARG A 141 -13.99 -43.38 -7.69
CA ARG A 141 -14.22 -42.57 -8.91
C ARG A 141 -15.47 -43.03 -9.65
N ALA A 142 -16.60 -43.02 -8.94
CA ALA A 142 -17.92 -43.34 -9.51
C ALA A 142 -19.01 -42.42 -8.96
N SER A 143 -18.90 -41.10 -9.23
CA SER A 143 -20.05 -40.19 -9.42
C SER A 143 -19.58 -38.75 -9.56
N GLN A 144 -19.02 -38.39 -10.72
CA GLN A 144 -19.18 -37.02 -11.20
C GLN A 144 -19.24 -37.06 -12.71
N ALA A 145 -20.46 -37.04 -13.25
CA ALA A 145 -20.67 -36.83 -14.67
C ALA A 145 -20.12 -35.43 -15.04
N PRO A 146 -19.48 -35.28 -16.21
CA PRO A 146 -19.03 -33.96 -16.66
C PRO A 146 -20.25 -33.04 -16.87
N PRO A 147 -20.14 -31.74 -16.54
CA PRO A 147 -21.20 -30.79 -16.88
C PRO A 147 -21.36 -30.72 -18.40
N ALA A 148 -22.61 -30.73 -18.86
CA ALA A 148 -22.95 -30.60 -20.27
C ALA A 148 -22.42 -29.27 -20.87
N PRO A 149 -22.07 -29.25 -22.16
CA PRO A 149 -21.65 -28.03 -22.83
C PRO A 149 -22.79 -27.00 -22.83
N VAL A 150 -22.48 -25.78 -22.41
CA VAL A 150 -23.41 -24.65 -22.43
C VAL A 150 -23.44 -24.12 -23.86
N GLU A 151 -24.59 -24.26 -24.53
CA GLU A 151 -24.82 -23.70 -25.87
C GLU A 151 -24.81 -22.16 -25.80
N PRO A 152 -24.20 -21.46 -26.76
CA PRO A 152 -24.24 -20.00 -26.80
C PRO A 152 -25.65 -19.51 -27.14
N ALA A 153 -26.19 -18.62 -26.31
CA ALA A 153 -27.45 -17.94 -26.58
C ALA A 153 -27.30 -17.05 -27.83
N VAL A 154 -28.02 -17.43 -28.89
CA VAL A 154 -28.33 -16.58 -30.04
C VAL A 154 -29.18 -15.40 -29.57
N VAL A 155 -28.61 -14.19 -29.63
CA VAL A 155 -29.37 -12.93 -29.60
C VAL A 155 -29.60 -12.53 -31.04
N ASP A 156 -30.81 -12.81 -31.52
CA ASP A 156 -31.38 -12.24 -32.75
C ASP A 156 -32.17 -10.98 -32.36
N GLY A 157 -31.93 -9.87 -33.06
CA GLY A 157 -32.64 -8.62 -32.81
C GLY A 157 -32.02 -7.37 -33.47
N GLU A 158 -31.94 -7.39 -34.80
CA GLU A 158 -32.23 -6.31 -35.75
C GLU A 158 -31.87 -4.83 -35.43
N GLN A 159 -30.79 -4.39 -36.09
CA GLN A 159 -30.55 -3.12 -36.81
C GLN A 159 -31.50 -1.92 -36.63
N GLU A 160 -30.92 -0.76 -36.26
CA GLU A 160 -31.32 0.51 -36.87
C GLU A 160 -30.06 1.32 -37.25
N ALA A 161 -29.97 1.66 -38.54
CA ALA A 161 -28.92 2.46 -39.13
C ALA A 161 -29.36 3.93 -39.14
N ALA A 162 -28.52 4.85 -38.62
CA ALA A 162 -28.55 6.24 -39.04
C ALA A 162 -27.24 6.99 -38.70
N SER A 163 -26.64 7.49 -39.79
CA SER A 163 -25.76 8.67 -39.92
C SER A 163 -24.23 8.49 -39.80
N PRO A 164 -23.49 8.68 -40.92
CA PRO A 164 -22.04 8.81 -40.89
C PRO A 164 -21.63 10.16 -40.30
N ALA A 165 -20.67 10.13 -39.39
CA ALA A 165 -19.93 11.30 -38.97
C ALA A 165 -19.21 11.91 -40.18
N THR A 166 -19.48 13.18 -40.43
CA THR A 166 -18.71 14.04 -41.32
C THR A 166 -17.24 14.07 -40.86
N PRO A 167 -16.24 13.89 -41.75
CA PRO A 167 -14.87 14.23 -41.42
C PRO A 167 -14.79 15.76 -41.32
N GLU A 168 -14.52 16.27 -40.12
CA GLU A 168 -14.17 17.68 -39.95
C GLU A 168 -12.80 17.89 -40.60
N GLU A 169 -12.85 18.62 -41.70
CA GLU A 169 -11.75 19.11 -42.51
C GLU A 169 -10.79 19.93 -41.63
N VAL A 170 -9.56 19.45 -41.45
CA VAL A 170 -8.48 20.24 -40.85
C VAL A 170 -7.96 21.18 -41.94
N PRO A 171 -8.12 22.51 -41.86
CA PRO A 171 -7.50 23.39 -42.83
C PRO A 171 -5.99 23.43 -42.60
N ALA A 172 -5.26 22.93 -43.60
CA ALA A 172 -3.86 23.23 -43.80
C ALA A 172 -3.71 24.63 -44.42
N ALA A 173 -3.08 25.56 -43.69
CA ALA A 173 -2.40 26.78 -44.13
C ALA A 173 -2.08 27.58 -42.86
N ALA A 174 -0.95 28.22 -42.63
CA ALA A 174 0.24 28.47 -43.41
C ALA A 174 1.32 28.90 -42.39
N GLU A 175 2.55 28.48 -42.64
CA GLU A 175 3.77 29.31 -42.61
C GLU A 175 3.77 30.55 -41.69
N ASP A 176 4.49 30.47 -40.57
CA ASP A 176 5.18 31.64 -40.02
C ASP A 176 6.62 31.26 -39.65
N LEU A 177 7.52 31.70 -40.52
CA LEU A 177 8.97 31.67 -40.38
C LEU A 177 9.37 32.74 -39.36
N GLY A 178 9.43 32.36 -38.08
CA GLY A 178 10.07 33.14 -37.03
C GLY A 178 11.54 32.76 -36.86
N ASP A 179 12.42 33.52 -37.52
CA ASP A 179 13.88 33.39 -37.54
C ASP A 179 14.55 33.38 -36.14
N PRO A 180 15.63 32.61 -35.91
CA PRO A 180 16.40 32.61 -34.67
C PRO A 180 17.33 33.82 -34.55
N GLN A 181 17.07 34.76 -33.64
CA GLN A 181 18.09 35.71 -33.18
C GLN A 181 18.85 35.14 -31.98
N GLY A 182 20.16 34.93 -32.20
CA GLY A 182 21.09 34.25 -31.32
C GLY A 182 21.61 35.07 -30.12
N PRO A 183 22.65 34.54 -29.44
CA PRO A 183 23.22 35.16 -28.25
C PRO A 183 24.25 36.24 -28.61
N ALA A 184 24.15 37.41 -27.98
CA ALA A 184 25.18 38.45 -28.07
C ALA A 184 25.43 39.13 -26.71
N GLY A 185 26.70 39.05 -26.27
CA GLY A 185 27.35 39.95 -25.30
C GLY A 185 27.33 39.48 -23.84
N ALA A 186 28.42 39.23 -23.10
CA ALA A 186 29.77 39.82 -23.12
C ALA A 186 29.69 41.35 -23.20
N GLU A 187 30.04 42.20 -22.24
CA GLU A 187 31.05 42.30 -21.16
C GLU A 187 30.72 43.64 -20.43
N PRO A 188 31.53 44.25 -19.54
CA PRO A 188 32.70 43.79 -18.79
C PRO A 188 32.49 43.66 -17.27
#